data_AF-A0A2E6H0T6-F1
#
_entry.id   AF-A0A2E6H0T6-F1
#
_cell.length_a   1.000
_cell.length_b   1.000
_cell.length_c   1.000
_cell.angle_alpha   90.00
_cell.angle_beta   90.00
_cell.angle_gamma   90.00
#
_symmetry.space_group_name_H-M   'P 1'
#
loop_
_entity.id
_entity.type
_entity.pdbx_description
1 polymer ?
#
loop_
_entity_poly.entity_id
_entity_poly.type
_entity_poly.pdbx_seq_one_letter_code
_entity_poly.pdbx_strand_id
1 'polypeptide(L)' 'MIRSILNIYILVLVADVILSYLPQFRNYPAVLYIKKASDFTCKPIRKLLRQLVPQDFPFDFSPFLVILSIKILEALW' A
#
# COMPACT_ATOMS: atom_id res chain seq x y z
N MET A 1 5.16 -5.30 21.02
CA MET A 1 4.94 -3.88 20.60
C MET A 1 5.17 -3.68 19.11
N ILE A 2 6.28 -4.15 18.53
CA ILE A 2 6.56 -4.01 17.08
C ILE A 2 5.47 -4.64 16.18
N ARG A 3 4.97 -5.84 16.52
CA ARG A 3 3.86 -6.50 15.80
C ARG A 3 2.58 -5.63 15.77
N SER A 4 2.30 -4.90 16.85
CA SER A 4 1.13 -4.00 16.93
C SER A 4 1.28 -2.81 15.97
N ILE A 5 2.48 -2.21 15.91
CA ILE A 5 2.77 -1.09 15.00
C ILE A 5 2.68 -1.55 13.54
N LEU A 6 3.24 -2.72 13.22
CA LEU A 6 3.14 -3.31 11.88
C LEU A 6 1.69 -3.62 11.49
N ASN A 7 0.87 -4.14 12.41
CA ASN A 7 -0.56 -4.37 12.14
C ASN A 7 -1.33 -3.05 11.89
N ILE A 8 -1.03 -1.98 12.64
CA ILE A 8 -1.61 -0.66 12.37
C ILE A 8 -1.17 -0.16 10.98
N TYR A 9 0.10 -0.35 10.62
CA TYR A 9 0.58 0.03 9.30
C TYR A 9 -0.07 -0.77 8.18
N ILE A 10 -0.26 -2.09 8.37
CA ILE A 10 -1.01 -2.94 7.45
C ILE A 10 -2.43 -2.42 7.26
N LEU A 11 -3.09 -1.93 8.31
CA LEU A 11 -4.41 -1.31 8.18
C LEU A 11 -4.39 -0.07 7.28
N VAL A 12 -3.34 0.76 7.37
CA VAL A 12 -3.14 1.90 6.44
C VAL A 12 -2.96 1.42 5.00
N LEU A 13 -2.19 0.35 4.79
CA LEU A 13 -2.00 -0.24 3.46
C LEU A 13 -3.30 -0.81 2.88
N VAL A 14 -4.11 -1.48 3.71
CA VAL A 14 -5.44 -1.97 3.32
C VAL A 14 -6.36 -0.80 2.94
N ALA A 15 -6.35 0.28 3.72
CA ALA A 15 -7.12 1.48 3.40
C ALA A 15 -6.68 2.09 2.05
N ASP A 16 -5.37 2.16 1.77
CA ASP A 16 -4.86 2.65 0.49
C ASP A 16 -5.34 1.78 -0.70
N VAL A 17 -5.35 0.46 -0.54
CA VAL A 17 -5.86 -0.46 -1.56
C VAL A 17 -7.33 -0.19 -1.85
N ILE A 18 -8.17 -0.17 -0.81
CA ILE A 18 -9.62 0.07 -0.94
C ILE A 18 -9.87 1.43 -1.61
N LEU A 19 -9.13 2.47 -1.20
CA LEU A 19 -9.24 3.79 -1.80
C LEU A 19 -8.74 3.83 -3.25
N SER A 20 -7.85 2.93 -3.65
CA SER A 20 -7.44 2.81 -5.06
C SER A 20 -8.60 2.33 -5.96
N TYR A 21 -9.52 1.52 -5.42
CA TYR A 21 -10.75 1.09 -6.10
C TYR A 21 -11.84 2.18 -6.15
N LEU A 22 -11.73 3.23 -5.34
CA LEU A 22 -12.72 4.29 -5.21
C LEU A 22 -12.14 5.65 -5.68
N PRO A 23 -11.95 5.84 -7.01
CA PRO A 23 -11.27 7.03 -7.53
C PRO A 23 -11.99 8.35 -7.20
N GLN A 24 -13.30 8.32 -6.91
CA GLN A 24 -14.05 9.52 -6.51
C GLN A 24 -13.52 10.19 -5.23
N PHE A 25 -12.83 9.44 -4.35
CA PHE A 25 -12.29 9.98 -3.10
C PHE A 25 -10.83 10.44 -3.19
N ARG A 26 -10.17 10.36 -4.35
CA ARG A 26 -8.72 10.65 -4.50
C ARG A 26 -8.29 12.03 -4.00
N ASN A 27 -9.16 13.04 -4.11
CA ASN A 27 -8.83 14.42 -3.75
C ASN A 27 -9.16 14.78 -2.30
N TYR A 28 -9.71 13.85 -1.51
CA TYR A 28 -10.03 14.13 -0.11
C TYR A 28 -8.75 14.16 0.73
N PRO A 29 -8.62 15.12 1.67
CA PRO A 29 -7.39 15.30 2.43
C PRO A 29 -6.98 14.04 3.19
N ALA A 30 -7.94 13.33 3.78
CA ALA A 30 -7.69 12.06 4.48
C ALA A 30 -7.07 10.99 3.56
N VAL A 31 -7.55 10.88 2.32
CA VAL A 31 -7.02 9.94 1.32
C VAL A 31 -5.60 10.31 0.91
N LEU A 32 -5.30 11.59 0.78
CA LEU A 32 -3.94 12.07 0.50
C LEU A 32 -2.96 11.72 1.63
N TYR A 33 -3.38 11.82 2.90
CA TYR A 33 -2.56 11.41 4.04
C TYR A 33 -2.33 9.90 4.09
N ILE A 34 -3.38 9.10 3.84
CA ILE A 34 -3.26 7.64 3.74
C ILE A 34 -2.31 7.27 2.60
N LYS A 35 -2.46 7.92 1.43
CA LYS A 35 -1.58 7.70 0.29
C LYS A 35 -0.14 8.00 0.68
N LYS A 36 0.12 9.17 1.27
CA LYS A 36 1.46 9.58 1.72
C LYS A 36 2.09 8.59 2.71
N ALA A 37 1.31 8.03 3.63
CA ALA A 37 1.77 7.01 4.58
C ALA A 37 2.05 5.65 3.88
N SER A 38 1.20 5.24 2.95
CA SER A 38 1.40 4.03 2.15
C SER A 38 2.63 4.14 1.23
N ASP A 39 2.85 5.34 0.65
CA ASP A 39 3.92 5.63 -0.30
C ASP A 39 5.31 5.40 0.30
N PHE A 40 5.45 5.53 1.62
CA PHE A 40 6.72 5.29 2.28
C PHE A 40 7.33 3.92 1.93
N THR A 41 6.50 2.87 1.87
CA THR A 41 6.92 1.52 1.46
C THR A 41 6.45 1.15 0.06
N CYS A 42 5.28 1.63 -0.38
CA CYS A 42 4.69 1.26 -1.65
C CYS A 42 5.33 1.97 -2.84
N LYS A 43 5.91 3.17 -2.68
CA LYS A 43 6.49 3.94 -3.80
C LYS A 43 7.61 3.21 -4.55
N PRO A 44 8.61 2.57 -3.91
CA PRO A 44 9.60 1.78 -4.65
C PRO A 44 8.96 0.60 -5.37
N ILE A 45 8.00 -0.08 -4.73
CA ILE A 45 7.30 -1.24 -5.31
C ILE A 45 6.44 -0.81 -6.50
N ARG A 46 5.74 0.33 -6.43
CA ARG A 46 4.99 0.93 -7.56
C ARG A 46 5.88 1.24 -8.74
N LYS A 47 7.07 1.80 -8.49
CA LYS A 47 8.04 2.08 -9.55
C LYS A 47 8.49 0.80 -10.23
N LEU A 48 8.77 -0.26 -9.46
CA LEU A 48 9.13 -1.57 -9.98
C LEU A 48 7.98 -2.21 -10.76
N LEU A 49 6.75 -2.20 -10.22
CA LEU A 49 5.58 -2.73 -10.91
C LEU A 49 5.28 -2.01 -12.22
N ARG A 50 5.46 -0.69 -12.30
CA ARG A 50 5.26 0.04 -13.56
C ARG A 50 6.22 -0.38 -14.67
N GLN A 51 7.35 -1.00 -14.35
CA GLN A 51 8.25 -1.58 -15.34
C GLN A 51 7.77 -2.96 -15.81
N LEU A 52 6.98 -3.66 -14.98
CA LEU A 52 6.53 -5.05 -15.21
C LEU A 52 5.08 -5.13 -15.69
N VAL A 53 4.25 -4.15 -15.36
CA VAL A 53 2.80 -4.13 -15.60
C VAL A 53 2.45 -2.94 -16.51
N PRO A 54 1.58 -3.13 -17.52
CA PRO A 54 1.12 -2.05 -18.40
C PRO A 54 0.56 -0.85 -17.61
N GLN A 55 0.79 0.37 -18.11
CA GLN A 55 0.41 1.61 -17.43
C GLN A 55 -1.09 1.78 -17.21
N ASP A 56 -1.91 1.04 -17.95
CA ASP A 56 -3.37 1.13 -17.91
C ASP A 56 -4.00 0.30 -16.78
N PHE A 57 -3.19 -0.24 -15.88
CA PHE A 57 -3.71 -1.08 -14.80
C PHE A 57 -4.44 -0.21 -13.75
N PRO A 58 -5.76 -0.37 -13.57
CA PRO A 58 -6.58 0.59 -12.81
C PRO A 58 -6.46 0.44 -11.29
N PHE A 59 -5.83 -0.64 -10.80
CA PHE A 59 -5.74 -0.95 -9.37
C PHE A 59 -4.29 -1.00 -8.88
N ASP A 60 -4.05 -0.62 -7.63
CA ASP A 60 -2.71 -0.58 -7.07
C ASP A 60 -2.41 -1.86 -6.26
N PHE A 61 -1.66 -2.80 -6.83
CA PHE A 61 -1.26 -4.04 -6.14
C PHE A 61 -0.06 -3.87 -5.20
N SER A 62 0.57 -2.70 -5.21
CA SER A 62 1.79 -2.46 -4.43
C SER A 62 1.60 -2.63 -2.93
N PRO A 63 0.50 -2.17 -2.30
CA PRO A 63 0.30 -2.39 -0.88
C PRO A 63 0.10 -3.88 -0.55
N PHE A 64 -0.48 -4.68 -1.44
CA PHE A 64 -0.59 -6.12 -1.25
C PHE A 64 0.79 -6.79 -1.16
N LEU A 65 1.72 -6.43 -2.06
CA LEU A 65 3.09 -6.93 -2.01
C LEU A 65 3.84 -6.49 -0.75
N VAL A 66 3.64 -5.24 -0.31
CA VAL A 66 4.19 -4.76 0.97
C VAL A 66 3.65 -5.59 2.14
N ILE A 67 2.33 -5.79 2.22
CA ILE A 67 1.71 -6.56 3.30
C ILE A 67 2.26 -7.99 3.32
N LEU A 68 2.36 -8.64 2.16
CA LEU A 68 2.93 -9.97 2.03
C LEU A 68 4.39 -10.01 2.53
N SER A 69 5.19 -9.02 2.15
CA SER A 69 6.60 -8.91 2.58
C SER A 69 6.71 -8.72 4.09
N ILE A 70 5.88 -7.87 4.68
CA ILE A 70 5.82 -7.66 6.14
C ILE A 70 5.44 -8.98 6.83
N LYS A 71 4.45 -9.72 6.32
CA LYS A 71 4.00 -10.98 6.93
C LYS A 71 5.05 -12.09 6.83
N ILE A 72 5.79 -12.17 5.72
CA ILE A 72 6.92 -13.09 5.59
C ILE A 72 8.01 -12.74 6.61
N LEU A 73 8.37 -11.46 6.75
CA LEU A 73 9.35 -11.02 7.74
C LEU A 73 8.89 -11.30 9.18
N GLU A 74 7.61 -11.09 9.50
CA GLU A 74 7.04 -11.42 10.81
C GLU A 74 7.00 -12.93 11.13
N ALA A 75 7.02 -13.78 10.10
CA ALA A 75 7.03 -15.23 10.24
C ALA A 75 8.45 -15.81 10.34
N LEU A 76 9.44 -15.14 9.73
CA LEU A 76 10.84 -15.51 9.80
C LEU A 76 11.54 -15.06 11.10
N TRP A 77 10.90 -14.18 11.88
CA TRP A 77 11.40 -13.63 13.15
C TRP A 77 10.49 -13.98 14.33
#